data_AF-A0A286U4H5-F1
#
_entry.id   AF-A0A286U4H5-F1
#
_cell.length_a   1.000
_cell.length_b   1.000
_cell.length_c   1.000
_cell.angle_alpha   90.00
_cell.angle_beta   90.00
_cell.angle_gamma   90.00
#
_symmetry.space_group_name_H-M   'P 1'
#
loop_
_entity.id
_entity.type
_entity.pdbx_description
1 polymer ?
#
loop_
_entity_poly.entity_id
_entity_poly.type
_entity_poly.pdbx_seq_one_letter_code
_entity_poly.pdbx_strand_id
1 'polypeptide(L)'
;MNMMQNNLSQNIVPVKVSYSFMKIMTLSSLVIDLHNDWTKSIPYALIDHNPGHPHKTAYDKTKIFARQSGFVSIVDTDKLTNTLSYNLLLNDIPALTFELCEPYLINERNVKYGLDSITSILSHLGMMVPEKERFSYPAPTAYKAGRLLRYFDKPYSSKSGIIRFIAKPGGEVNHLPRL
;
A
#
# COMPACT_ATOMS: atom_id res chain seq x y z
N MET A 1 11.32 -28.32 -46.64
CA MET A 1 11.47 -26.88 -46.32
C MET A 1 11.00 -26.70 -44.88
N ASN A 2 11.91 -26.87 -43.92
CA ASN A 2 11.60 -26.82 -42.48
C ASN A 2 11.60 -25.36 -42.02
N MET A 3 10.47 -24.87 -41.51
CA MET A 3 10.42 -23.61 -40.77
C MET A 3 10.92 -23.85 -39.35
N MET A 4 12.00 -23.17 -38.97
CA MET A 4 12.46 -23.11 -37.59
C MET A 4 11.42 -22.38 -36.73
N GLN A 5 10.96 -23.04 -35.66
CA GLN A 5 10.27 -22.38 -34.55
C GLN A 5 11.33 -21.68 -33.68
N ASN A 6 11.34 -20.35 -33.70
CA ASN A 6 12.10 -19.55 -32.75
C ASN A 6 11.44 -19.63 -31.37
N ASN A 7 11.91 -20.56 -30.54
CA ASN A 7 11.64 -20.58 -29.11
C ASN A 7 12.45 -19.48 -28.42
N LEU A 8 11.92 -18.25 -28.39
CA LEU A 8 12.32 -17.25 -27.39
C LEU A 8 11.62 -17.59 -26.07
N SER A 9 12.07 -18.66 -25.41
CA SER A 9 11.83 -18.83 -23.99
C SER A 9 12.56 -17.68 -23.29
N GLN A 10 11.82 -16.66 -22.86
CA GLN A 10 12.37 -15.70 -21.92
C GLN A 10 12.66 -16.46 -20.62
N ASN A 11 13.94 -16.77 -20.43
CA ASN A 11 14.48 -17.21 -19.15
C ASN A 11 14.29 -16.07 -18.15
N ILE A 12 13.11 -15.99 -17.53
CA ILE A 12 12.91 -15.16 -16.36
C ILE A 12 13.64 -15.88 -15.22
N VAL A 13 14.91 -15.56 -15.06
CA VAL A 13 15.67 -15.95 -13.87
C VAL A 13 15.00 -15.22 -12.70
N PRO A 14 14.47 -15.92 -11.69
CA PRO A 14 13.95 -15.24 -10.51
C PRO A 14 15.08 -14.41 -9.91
N VAL A 15 14.86 -13.11 -9.80
CA VAL A 15 15.87 -12.15 -9.38
C VAL A 15 16.34 -12.53 -7.97
N LYS A 16 17.60 -12.97 -7.84
CA LYS A 16 18.27 -13.34 -6.57
C LYS A 16 18.25 -12.23 -5.50
N VAL A 17 17.83 -11.01 -5.84
CA VAL A 17 17.71 -9.85 -4.95
C VAL A 17 16.65 -10.09 -3.85
N SER A 18 15.53 -10.76 -4.16
CA SER A 18 14.43 -10.94 -3.20
C SER A 18 14.86 -11.72 -1.94
N TYR A 19 15.68 -12.75 -2.10
CA TYR A 19 16.06 -13.64 -0.99
C TYR A 19 17.06 -12.98 -0.02
N SER A 20 18.06 -12.28 -0.57
CA SER A 20 19.04 -11.53 0.24
C SER A 20 18.38 -10.37 1.00
N PHE A 21 17.39 -9.72 0.38
CA PHE A 21 16.65 -8.61 0.97
C PHE A 21 15.79 -9.06 2.16
N MET A 22 15.04 -10.16 2.01
CA MET A 22 14.25 -10.74 3.11
C MET A 22 15.12 -11.11 4.32
N LYS A 23 16.32 -11.67 4.09
CA LYS A 23 17.22 -12.08 5.19
C LYS A 23 17.63 -10.90 6.09
N ILE A 24 17.88 -9.72 5.50
CA ILE A 24 18.24 -8.50 6.24
C ILE A 24 17.04 -7.98 7.03
N MET A 25 15.84 -8.08 6.47
CA MET A 25 14.60 -7.55 7.07
C MET A 25 14.07 -8.37 8.25
N THR A 26 14.58 -9.58 8.50
CA THR A 26 14.12 -10.46 9.59
C THR A 26 14.26 -9.87 11.00
N LEU A 27 15.07 -8.83 11.19
CA LEU A 27 15.23 -8.14 12.46
C LEU A 27 14.37 -6.87 12.59
N SER A 28 13.60 -6.53 11.56
CA SER A 28 12.80 -5.32 11.51
C SER A 28 11.52 -5.46 12.33
N SER A 29 11.21 -4.44 13.15
CA SER A 29 9.91 -4.34 13.85
C SER A 29 8.76 -3.97 12.91
N LEU A 30 9.09 -3.36 11.78
CA LEU A 30 8.18 -2.95 10.71
C LEU A 30 9.00 -2.73 9.43
N VAL A 31 8.44 -3.07 8.27
CA VAL A 31 8.89 -2.61 6.96
C VAL A 31 7.82 -1.70 6.35
N ILE A 32 8.23 -0.54 5.86
CA ILE A 32 7.37 0.38 5.11
C ILE A 32 7.88 0.38 3.67
N ASP A 33 7.06 -0.08 2.75
CA ASP A 33 7.32 0.00 1.31
C ASP A 33 6.77 1.32 0.76
N LEU A 34 7.62 2.12 0.11
CA LEU A 34 7.25 3.48 -0.33
C LEU A 34 6.98 3.49 -1.83
N HIS A 35 5.73 3.66 -2.19
CA HIS A 35 5.24 3.62 -3.56
C HIS A 35 4.54 4.92 -3.96
N ASN A 36 4.36 5.08 -5.26
CA ASN A 36 3.34 5.95 -5.82
C ASN A 36 2.37 5.07 -6.60
N ASP A 37 1.11 5.46 -6.56
CA ASP A 37 0.06 4.75 -7.25
C ASP A 37 0.25 4.94 -8.75
N TRP A 38 -0.22 3.99 -9.54
CA TRP A 38 -0.18 4.08 -11.00
C TRP A 38 -1.25 5.04 -11.54
N THR A 39 -2.16 5.50 -10.68
CA THR A 39 -3.17 6.53 -10.96
C THR A 39 -3.04 7.72 -10.00
N LYS A 40 -3.86 8.75 -10.22
CA LYS A 40 -3.95 9.87 -9.27
C LYS A 40 -4.76 9.45 -8.04
N SER A 41 -4.11 9.23 -6.91
CA SER A 41 -4.73 8.89 -5.63
C SER A 41 -4.45 9.92 -4.54
N ILE A 42 -5.08 9.79 -3.37
CA ILE A 42 -4.64 10.46 -2.12
C ILE A 42 -3.57 9.60 -1.44
N PRO A 43 -2.78 10.13 -0.48
CA PRO A 43 -1.91 9.29 0.33
C PRO A 43 -2.69 8.30 1.20
N TYR A 44 -2.31 7.02 1.18
CA TYR A 44 -2.89 6.00 2.04
C TYR A 44 -1.87 4.93 2.46
N ALA A 45 -2.19 4.24 3.56
CA ALA A 45 -1.48 3.04 3.99
C ALA A 45 -2.25 1.81 3.52
N LEU A 46 -1.63 1.04 2.64
CA LEU A 46 -2.14 -0.22 2.12
C LEU A 46 -1.63 -1.40 2.97
N ILE A 47 -2.54 -2.28 3.33
CA ILE A 47 -2.29 -3.52 4.06
C ILE A 47 -2.73 -4.67 3.17
N ASP A 48 -1.83 -5.61 2.88
CA ASP A 48 -2.21 -6.80 2.12
C ASP A 48 -3.29 -7.64 2.81
N HIS A 49 -3.87 -8.60 2.09
CA HIS A 49 -4.85 -9.50 2.65
C HIS A 49 -4.28 -10.31 3.83
N ASN A 50 -5.16 -10.71 4.75
CA ASN A 50 -4.75 -11.48 5.93
C ASN A 50 -4.08 -12.81 5.53
N PRO A 51 -2.81 -13.06 5.88
CA PRO A 51 -2.06 -14.28 5.54
C PRO A 51 -2.55 -15.54 6.29
N GLY A 52 -3.46 -15.40 7.25
CA GLY A 52 -4.03 -16.50 8.01
C GLY A 52 -3.60 -16.53 9.48
N HIS A 53 -4.15 -17.50 10.23
CA HIS A 53 -3.94 -17.58 11.68
C HIS A 53 -2.46 -17.66 12.12
N PRO A 54 -1.57 -18.41 11.45
CA PRO A 54 -0.17 -18.51 11.88
C PRO A 54 0.54 -17.16 11.98
N HIS A 55 0.20 -16.22 11.09
CA HIS A 55 0.86 -14.92 10.96
C HIS A 55 0.05 -13.76 11.56
N LYS A 56 -0.94 -14.08 12.42
CA LYS A 56 -1.89 -13.11 12.99
C LYS A 56 -1.18 -11.99 13.75
N THR A 57 -0.11 -12.30 14.48
CA THR A 57 0.63 -11.30 15.27
C THR A 57 1.26 -10.23 14.39
N ALA A 58 1.93 -10.63 13.30
CA ALA A 58 2.53 -9.69 12.36
C ALA A 58 1.45 -8.85 11.67
N TYR A 59 0.36 -9.49 11.24
CA TYR A 59 -0.78 -8.82 10.61
C TYR A 59 -1.47 -7.80 11.53
N ASP A 60 -1.66 -8.14 12.81
CA ASP A 60 -2.25 -7.23 13.80
C ASP A 60 -1.33 -6.03 14.08
N LYS A 61 -0.01 -6.26 14.16
CA LYS A 61 0.98 -5.17 14.26
C LYS A 61 0.95 -4.27 13.04
N THR A 62 0.88 -4.81 11.82
CA THR A 62 0.72 -4.03 10.59
C THR A 62 -0.48 -3.08 10.68
N LYS A 63 -1.65 -3.55 11.14
CA LYS A 63 -2.83 -2.69 11.34
C LYS A 63 -2.61 -1.60 12.38
N ILE A 64 -1.84 -1.87 13.43
CA ILE A 64 -1.48 -0.86 14.42
C ILE A 64 -0.60 0.21 13.77
N PHE A 65 0.46 -0.17 13.06
CA PHE A 65 1.35 0.78 12.39
C PHE A 65 0.64 1.59 11.30
N ALA A 66 -0.25 0.97 10.52
CA ALA A 66 -1.09 1.68 9.56
C ALA A 66 -1.94 2.77 10.24
N ARG A 67 -2.45 2.52 11.46
CA ARG A 67 -3.15 3.56 12.24
C ARG A 67 -2.20 4.63 12.78
N GLN A 68 -1.01 4.25 13.23
CA GLN A 68 -0.01 5.23 13.72
C GLN A 68 0.53 6.13 12.61
N SER A 69 0.47 5.68 11.35
CA SER A 69 0.85 6.47 10.17
C SER A 69 0.03 7.76 10.00
N GLY A 70 -1.16 7.86 10.61
CA GLY A 70 -2.07 8.99 10.40
C GLY A 70 -2.73 9.02 9.02
N PHE A 71 -2.37 8.12 8.09
CA PHE A 71 -3.03 7.95 6.80
C PHE A 71 -4.34 7.19 6.89
N VAL A 72 -5.14 7.28 5.83
CA VAL A 72 -6.27 6.36 5.61
C VAL A 72 -5.70 4.94 5.46
N SER A 73 -6.23 4.00 6.24
CA SER A 73 -5.80 2.60 6.17
C SER A 73 -6.75 1.80 5.28
N ILE A 74 -6.18 1.14 4.26
CA ILE A 74 -6.92 0.33 3.28
C ILE A 74 -6.37 -1.09 3.34
N VAL A 75 -7.26 -2.08 3.39
CA VAL A 75 -6.90 -3.49 3.18
C VAL A 75 -7.15 -3.85 1.73
N ASP A 76 -6.12 -4.38 1.09
CA ASP A 76 -6.27 -5.07 -0.18
C ASP A 76 -7.08 -6.35 0.03
N THR A 77 -8.18 -6.47 -0.71
CA THR A 77 -9.05 -7.64 -0.65
C THR A 77 -8.63 -8.72 -1.63
N ASP A 78 -7.78 -8.39 -2.60
CA ASP A 78 -7.25 -9.34 -3.56
C ASP A 78 -6.16 -10.18 -2.91
N LYS A 79 -6.11 -11.46 -3.28
CA LYS A 79 -5.13 -12.42 -2.73
C LYS A 79 -3.81 -12.33 -3.50
N LEU A 80 -3.16 -11.17 -3.47
CA LEU A 80 -1.88 -10.95 -4.12
C LEU A 80 -0.76 -11.61 -3.31
N THR A 81 -0.32 -12.81 -3.71
CA THR A 81 0.65 -13.58 -2.94
C THR A 81 2.11 -13.24 -3.23
N ASN A 82 2.36 -12.41 -4.25
CA ASN A 82 3.71 -12.14 -4.77
C ASN A 82 4.17 -10.70 -4.48
N THR A 83 3.47 -9.96 -3.62
CA THR A 83 3.91 -8.64 -3.16
C THR A 83 5.01 -8.77 -2.11
N LEU A 84 5.85 -7.74 -1.97
CA LEU A 84 6.89 -7.70 -0.95
C LEU A 84 6.28 -7.78 0.45
N SER A 85 5.31 -6.92 0.74
CA SER A 85 4.64 -6.84 2.04
C SER A 85 3.94 -8.13 2.44
N TYR A 86 3.29 -8.84 1.51
CA TYR A 86 2.65 -10.12 1.82
C TYR A 86 3.68 -11.20 2.14
N ASN A 87 4.79 -11.26 1.39
CA ASN A 87 5.86 -12.21 1.66
C ASN A 87 6.56 -11.92 3.01
N LEU A 88 6.69 -10.66 3.41
CA LEU A 88 7.18 -10.29 4.74
C LEU A 88 6.22 -10.74 5.84
N LEU A 89 4.91 -10.59 5.63
CA LEU A 89 3.89 -11.08 6.56
C LEU A 89 3.96 -12.61 6.74
N LEU A 90 4.20 -13.37 5.67
CA LEU A 90 4.43 -14.82 5.74
C LEU A 90 5.68 -15.23 6.52
N ASN A 91 6.58 -14.28 6.79
CA ASN A 91 7.79 -14.46 7.59
C ASN A 91 7.67 -13.77 8.96
N ASP A 92 6.44 -13.48 9.41
CA ASP A 92 6.12 -12.83 10.68
C ASP A 92 6.73 -11.43 10.87
N ILE A 93 7.03 -10.74 9.75
CA ILE A 93 7.51 -9.37 9.73
C ILE A 93 6.33 -8.45 9.41
N PRO A 94 5.94 -7.53 10.31
CA PRO A 94 4.93 -6.53 9.99
C PRO A 94 5.40 -5.68 8.80
N ALA A 95 4.56 -5.58 7.77
CA ALA A 95 4.82 -4.77 6.59
C ALA A 95 3.55 -4.06 6.13
N LEU A 96 3.72 -2.88 5.53
CA LEU A 96 2.66 -2.12 4.86
C LEU A 96 3.27 -1.26 3.75
N THR A 97 2.44 -0.87 2.79
CA THR A 97 2.84 0.01 1.68
C THR A 97 2.23 1.38 1.89
N PHE A 98 3.01 2.43 1.68
CA PHE A 98 2.48 3.78 1.50
C PHE A 98 2.37 4.08 0.01
N GLU A 99 1.18 4.45 -0.41
CA GLU A 99 0.95 4.98 -1.74
C GLU A 99 0.87 6.50 -1.62
N LEU A 100 1.86 7.23 -2.15
CA LEU A 100 2.08 8.66 -1.89
C LEU A 100 1.62 9.58 -3.04
N CYS A 101 0.61 9.12 -3.78
CA CYS A 101 -0.11 9.74 -4.90
C CYS A 101 0.23 9.24 -6.29
N GLU A 102 0.59 10.14 -7.22
CA GLU A 102 0.42 9.93 -8.66
C GLU A 102 1.76 9.65 -9.36
N PRO A 103 1.75 8.93 -10.50
CA PRO A 103 3.00 8.54 -11.14
C PRO A 103 3.66 9.76 -11.80
N TYR A 104 5.00 9.73 -11.85
CA TYR A 104 5.84 10.69 -12.58
C TYR A 104 5.79 12.15 -12.11
N LEU A 105 5.16 12.46 -10.98
CA LEU A 105 5.10 13.81 -10.42
C LEU A 105 5.57 13.82 -8.97
N ILE A 106 6.41 14.81 -8.63
CA ILE A 106 6.77 15.09 -7.25
C ILE A 106 5.75 16.10 -6.70
N ASN A 107 5.00 15.69 -5.69
CA ASN A 107 4.10 16.56 -4.97
C ASN A 107 4.67 16.82 -3.57
N GLU A 108 5.28 17.99 -3.38
CA GLU A 108 5.94 18.40 -2.13
C GLU A 108 5.03 18.30 -0.90
N ARG A 109 3.72 18.49 -1.10
CA ARG A 109 2.75 18.31 -0.01
C ARG A 109 2.68 16.85 0.44
N ASN A 110 2.72 15.91 -0.49
CA ASN A 110 2.71 14.48 -0.18
C ASN A 110 4.05 14.00 0.36
N VAL A 111 5.16 14.58 -0.10
CA VAL A 111 6.47 14.37 0.52
C VAL A 111 6.41 14.75 1.99
N LYS A 112 5.87 15.93 2.31
CA LYS A 112 5.67 16.35 3.71
C LYS A 112 4.78 15.35 4.48
N TYR A 113 3.65 14.93 3.91
CA TYR A 113 2.78 13.96 4.57
C TYR A 113 3.46 12.61 4.82
N GLY A 114 4.29 12.13 3.89
CA GLY A 114 5.09 10.93 4.07
C GLY A 114 6.08 11.07 5.23
N LEU A 115 6.77 12.21 5.31
CA LEU A 115 7.70 12.52 6.41
C LEU A 115 6.98 12.59 7.77
N ASP A 116 5.84 13.28 7.84
CA ASP A 116 5.05 13.40 9.09
C ASP A 116 4.53 12.02 9.56
N SER A 117 4.12 11.17 8.61
CA SER A 117 3.65 9.81 8.85
C SER A 117 4.76 8.89 9.36
N ILE A 118 5.92 8.90 8.70
CA ILE A 118 7.10 8.12 9.13
C ILE A 118 7.55 8.60 10.51
N THR A 119 7.60 9.91 10.75
CA THR A 119 7.95 10.49 12.06
C THR A 119 6.99 10.00 13.14
N SER A 120 5.69 9.96 12.87
CA SER A 120 4.69 9.45 13.83
C SER A 120 4.90 7.98 14.18
N ILE A 121 5.27 7.15 13.20
CA ILE A 121 5.63 5.74 13.43
C ILE A 121 6.92 5.63 14.25
N LEU A 122 7.96 6.39 13.92
CA LEU A 122 9.23 6.38 14.63
C LEU A 122 9.07 6.86 16.08
N SER A 123 8.26 7.88 16.33
CA SER A 123 7.90 8.32 17.69
C SER A 123 7.13 7.24 18.44
N HIS A 124 6.21 6.52 17.78
CA HIS A 124 5.51 5.38 18.39
C HIS A 124 6.45 4.24 18.78
N LEU A 125 7.51 4.02 17.99
CA LEU A 125 8.57 3.05 18.29
C LEU A 125 9.56 3.54 19.35
N GLY A 126 9.41 4.75 19.87
CA GLY A 126 10.35 5.36 20.82
C GLY A 126 11.70 5.73 20.20
N MET A 127 11.79 5.79 18.88
CA MET A 127 13.00 6.16 18.14
C MET A 127 13.13 7.67 17.94
N MET A 128 12.05 8.41 18.15
CA MET A 128 12.02 9.88 18.09
C MET A 128 11.20 10.44 19.25
N VAL A 129 11.49 11.69 19.62
CA VAL A 129 10.67 12.41 20.59
C VAL A 129 9.26 12.57 20.00
N PRO A 130 8.19 12.23 20.74
CA PRO A 130 6.83 12.44 20.27
C PRO A 130 6.54 13.93 20.06
N GLU A 131 5.93 14.26 18.92
CA GLU A 131 5.38 15.60 18.72
C GLU A 131 4.16 15.82 19.62
N LYS A 132 3.84 17.10 19.89
CA LYS A 132 2.68 17.48 20.71
C LYS A 132 1.37 16.98 20.12
N GLU A 133 1.27 16.99 18.78
CA GLU A 133 0.11 16.55 18.04
C GLU A 133 0.50 15.37 17.16
N ARG A 134 -0.34 14.33 17.12
CA ARG A 134 -0.13 13.21 16.20
C ARG A 134 -0.52 13.64 14.80
N PHE A 135 0.30 13.27 13.82
CA PHE A 135 -0.06 13.47 12.43
C PHE A 135 -1.38 12.77 12.09
N SER A 136 -2.22 13.48 11.35
CA SER A 136 -3.44 12.93 10.75
C SER A 136 -3.62 13.56 9.38
N TYR A 137 -3.70 12.70 8.36
CA TYR A 137 -3.97 13.16 7.01
C TYR A 137 -5.36 13.82 6.94
N PRO A 138 -5.51 14.97 6.26
CA PRO A 138 -6.78 15.70 6.18
C PRO A 138 -7.80 15.04 5.23
N ALA A 139 -8.15 13.78 5.48
CA ALA A 139 -9.22 13.08 4.79
C ALA A 139 -10.61 13.48 5.33
N PRO A 140 -11.68 13.25 4.56
CA PRO A 140 -13.05 13.28 5.06
C PRO A 140 -13.26 12.42 6.32
N THR A 141 -14.15 12.86 7.21
CA THR A 141 -14.43 12.20 8.49
C THR A 141 -14.86 10.74 8.31
N ALA A 142 -15.54 10.41 7.19
CA ALA A 142 -15.95 9.04 6.89
C ALA A 142 -14.78 8.05 6.82
N TYR A 143 -13.58 8.53 6.46
CA TYR A 143 -12.35 7.75 6.31
C TYR A 143 -11.42 7.81 7.54
N LYS A 144 -11.75 8.66 8.52
CA LYS A 144 -10.98 8.86 9.75
C LYS A 144 -11.33 7.82 10.83
N ALA A 145 -10.64 7.91 11.97
CA ALA A 145 -10.89 7.13 13.20
C ALA A 145 -10.46 5.64 13.18
N GLY A 146 -9.39 5.30 12.45
CA GLY A 146 -8.81 3.94 12.49
C GLY A 146 -9.72 2.85 11.89
N ARG A 147 -10.73 3.29 11.11
CA ARG A 147 -11.52 2.42 10.24
C ARG A 147 -10.60 1.86 9.17
N LEU A 148 -10.75 0.56 8.93
CA LEU A 148 -10.02 -0.14 7.90
C LEU A 148 -10.93 -0.24 6.69
N LEU A 149 -10.64 0.55 5.66
CA LEU A 149 -11.38 0.51 4.41
C LEU A 149 -10.97 -0.74 3.62
N ARG A 150 -11.86 -1.20 2.73
CA ARG A 150 -11.53 -2.27 1.80
C ARG A 150 -11.25 -1.67 0.45
N TYR A 151 -10.18 -2.12 -0.19
CA TYR A 151 -9.88 -1.77 -1.56
C TYR A 151 -11.01 -2.23 -2.49
N PHE A 152 -11.32 -1.42 -3.50
CA PHE A 152 -12.33 -1.73 -4.50
C PHE A 152 -12.00 -0.95 -5.78
N ASP A 153 -11.74 -1.67 -6.86
CA ASP A 153 -11.24 -1.16 -8.15
C ASP A 153 -12.29 -1.16 -9.26
N LYS A 154 -13.54 -1.53 -8.92
CA LYS A 154 -14.67 -1.61 -9.85
C LYS A 154 -15.46 -0.30 -9.91
N PRO A 155 -16.18 -0.04 -11.02
CA PRO A 155 -16.35 -0.91 -12.20
C PRO A 155 -15.18 -0.85 -13.17
N TYR A 156 -14.95 -1.95 -13.90
CA TYR A 156 -14.04 -1.98 -15.03
C TYR A 156 -14.74 -1.50 -16.31
N SER A 157 -13.99 -0.87 -17.20
CA SER A 157 -14.50 -0.56 -18.53
C SER A 157 -14.65 -1.83 -19.36
N SER A 158 -15.77 -1.99 -20.06
CA SER A 158 -16.00 -3.09 -21.00
C SER A 158 -15.52 -2.78 -22.42
N LYS A 159 -15.03 -1.56 -22.67
CA LYS A 159 -14.57 -1.07 -23.98
C LYS A 159 -13.34 -0.17 -23.83
N SER A 160 -12.50 -0.14 -24.86
CA SER A 160 -11.45 0.86 -24.97
C SER A 160 -12.03 2.23 -25.30
N GLY A 161 -11.45 3.30 -24.74
CA GLY A 161 -11.91 4.66 -24.99
C GLY A 161 -11.30 5.67 -24.02
N ILE A 162 -11.83 6.89 -24.05
CA ILE A 162 -11.43 7.96 -23.15
C ILE A 162 -12.20 7.83 -21.84
N ILE A 163 -11.48 7.73 -20.71
CA ILE A 163 -12.08 7.69 -19.38
C ILE A 163 -12.23 9.11 -18.84
N ARG A 164 -13.44 9.46 -18.39
CA ARG A 164 -13.73 10.70 -17.66
C ARG A 164 -14.19 10.37 -16.25
N PHE A 165 -13.36 10.69 -15.27
CA PHE A 165 -13.72 10.56 -13.86
C PHE A 165 -14.73 11.63 -13.45
N ILE A 166 -15.78 11.23 -12.75
CA ILE A 166 -16.81 12.16 -12.22
C ILE A 166 -16.54 12.59 -10.77
N ALA A 167 -15.54 11.99 -10.13
CA ALA A 167 -15.11 12.28 -8.78
C ALA A 167 -13.62 12.57 -8.75
N LYS A 168 -13.19 13.34 -7.76
CA LYS A 168 -11.78 13.62 -7.49
C LYS A 168 -11.21 12.60 -6.49
N PRO A 169 -9.90 12.35 -6.49
CA PRO A 169 -9.26 11.54 -5.45
C PRO A 169 -9.60 12.05 -4.05
N GLY A 170 -9.97 11.14 -3.15
CA GLY A 170 -10.38 11.46 -1.78
C GLY A 170 -11.81 11.99 -1.64
N GLY A 171 -12.59 12.06 -2.73
CA GLY A 171 -14.00 12.43 -2.67
C GLY A 171 -14.89 11.25 -2.25
N GLU A 172 -15.88 11.53 -1.40
CA GLU A 172 -16.93 10.57 -1.07
C GLU A 172 -17.86 10.34 -2.26
N VAL A 173 -18.06 9.07 -2.62
CA VAL A 173 -18.97 8.64 -3.69
C VAL A 173 -20.07 7.77 -3.08
N ASN A 174 -21.30 8.27 -3.16
CA ASN A 174 -22.48 7.45 -2.88
C ASN A 174 -22.76 6.57 -4.11
N HIS A 175 -23.40 5.41 -3.91
CA HIS A 175 -23.75 4.50 -5.00
C HIS A 175 -24.41 5.30 -6.14
N LEU A 176 -23.68 5.44 -7.24
CA LEU A 176 -24.18 6.14 -8.41
C LEU A 176 -25.34 5.30 -8.98
N PRO A 177 -26.47 5.92 -9.33
CA PRO A 177 -27.51 5.21 -10.08
C PRO A 177 -26.85 4.62 -11.34
N ARG A 178 -27.15 3.36 -11.63
CA ARG A 178 -26.66 2.69 -12.84
C ARG A 178 -27.10 3.53 -14.05
N LEU A 179 -26.14 4.11 -14.76
CA LEU A 179 -26.35 4.73 -16.07
C LEU A 179 -26.61 3.66 -17.12
#